data_AF-A0A5N5PGR6-F1
#
_entry.id   AF-A0A5N5PGR6-F1
#
_cell.length_a   1.000
_cell.length_b   1.000
_cell.length_c   1.000
_cell.angle_alpha   90.00
_cell.angle_beta   90.00
_cell.angle_gamma   90.00
#
_symmetry.space_group_name_H-M   'P 1'
#
loop_
_entity.id
_entity.type
_entity.pdbx_description
1 polymer ?
#
loop_
_entity_poly.entity_id
_entity_poly.type
_entity_poly.pdbx_seq_one_letter_code
_entity_poly.pdbx_strand_id
1 'polypeptide(L)'
;MAHCPNPLYKGPAPLKVRHMIAPFNLRDNPKMFEDPAASPFLFSLFPGTVCLSVNGPFLCIGVQEALPPKPWPKTVAGLIPWFYCDSQEDANSLAIPFGIAAKSKRRIGGGLDGHATWEGDATDWEGICGAVQKDFREQSVAITEIIYLWGFVAIVLLNRDVDLTKLPYRVGRIGCRYLFEDELGRSAPPPARRMTDPAPGERPDNGNHATLQPGLRITSGYIPGGQQQYMSTTTGVLVKDRDGNEYMTAAAQGFPTACGHNVYRPVKLKAGEEFDNNITFEKNEDTPSTAAVPLGVFLTPAEDHQSPSRLRGADSLWLASSRDMGPIEGSYVTQSKRCVNPGATEQHWVQSIWAYVGGVDQENTYCGSAMMRARPDNDADVLDVVGFFEYAPAGGVLDGWCRGTSSVELVNRGFTLLT
;
A
#
# COMPACT_ATOMS: atom_id res chain seq x y z
N MET A 1 19.69 -29.61 -9.70
CA MET A 1 20.24 -29.04 -8.45
C MET A 1 19.10 -29.04 -7.45
N ALA A 2 19.34 -29.29 -6.16
CA ALA A 2 18.26 -29.27 -5.17
C ALA A 2 17.87 -27.81 -4.86
N HIS A 3 16.57 -27.48 -4.88
CA HIS A 3 16.09 -26.17 -4.47
C HIS A 3 16.32 -26.02 -2.95
N CYS A 4 17.07 -24.99 -2.55
CA CYS A 4 17.03 -24.52 -1.17
C CYS A 4 15.74 -23.71 -1.00
N PRO A 5 14.83 -24.07 -0.06
CA PRO A 5 13.69 -23.21 0.25
C PRO A 5 14.20 -21.87 0.80
N ASN A 6 13.48 -20.79 0.51
CA ASN A 6 13.85 -19.44 0.94
C ASN A 6 14.02 -19.41 2.48
N PRO A 7 15.23 -19.12 3.01
CA PRO A 7 15.50 -19.23 4.44
C PRO A 7 14.84 -18.12 5.28
N LEU A 8 14.35 -17.05 4.66
CA LEU A 8 13.91 -15.82 5.32
C LEU A 8 12.41 -15.75 5.68
N TYR A 9 11.58 -16.70 5.22
CA TYR A 9 10.18 -16.81 5.63
C TYR A 9 9.81 -18.24 6.04
N LYS A 10 9.65 -18.47 7.35
CA LYS A 10 9.17 -19.74 7.93
C LYS A 10 7.75 -19.62 8.50
N GLY A 11 6.95 -18.73 7.94
CA GLY A 11 5.52 -18.60 8.25
C GLY A 11 4.70 -19.78 7.71
N PRO A 12 3.40 -19.84 8.02
CA PRO A 12 2.49 -20.75 7.32
C PRO A 12 2.51 -20.42 5.82
N ALA A 13 2.43 -21.43 4.97
CA ALA A 13 2.35 -21.24 3.52
C ALA A 13 1.19 -20.29 3.17
N PRO A 14 1.33 -19.41 2.15
CA PRO A 14 0.27 -18.50 1.76
C PRO A 14 -1.05 -19.25 1.55
N LEU A 15 -2.14 -18.73 2.11
CA LEU A 15 -3.46 -19.34 1.95
C LEU A 15 -3.78 -19.44 0.46
N LYS A 16 -4.26 -20.62 0.01
CA LYS A 16 -4.56 -20.86 -1.40
C LYS A 16 -5.63 -19.87 -1.87
N VAL A 17 -5.22 -18.94 -2.73
CA VAL A 17 -6.03 -17.78 -3.10
C VAL A 17 -7.32 -18.20 -3.79
N ARG A 18 -8.43 -17.60 -3.34
CA ARG A 18 -9.78 -17.86 -3.87
C ARG A 18 -10.04 -17.03 -5.11
N HIS A 19 -9.58 -17.50 -6.26
CA HIS A 19 -9.91 -16.92 -7.58
C HIS A 19 -11.11 -17.66 -8.19
N MET A 20 -12.13 -16.92 -8.63
CA MET A 20 -13.20 -17.45 -9.48
C MET A 20 -12.79 -17.30 -10.95
N ILE A 21 -12.29 -18.40 -11.51
CA ILE A 21 -11.87 -18.50 -12.90
C ILE A 21 -13.11 -18.64 -13.80
N ALA A 22 -13.19 -17.79 -14.82
CA ALA A 22 -14.21 -17.85 -15.86
C ALA A 22 -13.58 -18.35 -17.19
N PRO A 23 -14.38 -18.72 -18.20
CA PRO A 23 -13.87 -19.07 -19.55
C PRO A 23 -13.17 -17.91 -20.27
N PHE A 24 -13.23 -16.70 -19.71
CA PHE A 24 -12.60 -15.48 -20.18
C PHE A 24 -11.93 -14.75 -19.01
N ASN A 25 -10.95 -13.91 -19.32
CA ASN A 25 -10.34 -13.01 -18.33
C ASN A 25 -10.65 -11.57 -18.71
N LEU A 26 -11.50 -10.89 -17.93
CA LEU A 26 -11.79 -9.46 -18.12
C LEU A 26 -10.51 -8.62 -17.90
N ARG A 27 -9.60 -9.08 -17.03
CA ARG A 27 -8.27 -8.52 -16.80
C ARG A 27 -7.27 -8.76 -17.93
N ASP A 28 -7.63 -9.45 -19.02
CA ASP A 28 -6.82 -9.50 -20.26
C ASP A 28 -7.61 -9.03 -21.49
N ASN A 29 -8.94 -9.21 -21.51
CA ASN A 29 -9.82 -8.73 -22.57
C ASN A 29 -11.10 -8.09 -22.00
N PRO A 30 -11.11 -6.76 -21.74
CA PRO A 30 -12.26 -6.05 -21.17
C PRO A 30 -13.53 -6.17 -22.00
N LYS A 31 -13.39 -6.28 -23.33
CA LYS A 31 -14.52 -6.34 -24.27
C LYS A 31 -15.37 -7.60 -24.07
N MET A 32 -14.85 -8.62 -23.40
CA MET A 32 -15.65 -9.78 -23.00
C MET A 32 -16.78 -9.40 -22.03
N PHE A 33 -16.72 -8.25 -21.34
CA PHE A 33 -17.85 -7.77 -20.53
C PHE A 33 -19.08 -7.40 -21.38
N GLU A 34 -18.86 -6.98 -22.63
CA GLU A 34 -19.92 -6.65 -23.59
C GLU A 34 -20.40 -7.89 -24.38
N ASP A 35 -19.78 -9.06 -24.19
CA ASP A 35 -20.15 -10.30 -24.88
C ASP A 35 -21.50 -10.83 -24.34
N PRO A 36 -22.51 -11.05 -25.23
CA PRO A 36 -23.81 -11.61 -24.84
C PRO A 36 -23.76 -12.97 -24.13
N ALA A 37 -22.68 -13.75 -24.27
CA ALA A 37 -22.48 -15.01 -23.57
C ALA A 37 -21.83 -14.84 -22.18
N ALA A 38 -21.03 -13.78 -21.98
CA ALA A 38 -20.34 -13.52 -20.73
C ALA A 38 -21.26 -12.91 -19.66
N SER A 39 -22.15 -12.00 -20.07
CA SER A 39 -23.05 -11.31 -19.13
C SER A 39 -23.96 -12.27 -18.35
N PRO A 40 -24.72 -13.22 -18.97
CA PRO A 40 -25.52 -14.19 -18.24
C PRO A 40 -24.71 -15.08 -17.29
N PHE A 41 -23.47 -15.44 -17.69
CA PHE A 41 -22.56 -16.18 -16.82
C PHE A 41 -22.21 -15.37 -15.56
N LEU A 42 -21.80 -14.11 -15.70
CA LEU A 42 -21.43 -13.25 -14.57
C LEU A 42 -22.63 -13.00 -13.62
N PHE A 43 -23.82 -12.73 -14.17
CA PHE A 43 -25.05 -12.59 -13.37
C PHE A 43 -25.40 -13.87 -12.59
N SER A 44 -25.04 -15.05 -13.10
CA SER A 44 -25.31 -16.33 -12.42
C SER A 44 -24.36 -16.67 -11.27
N LEU A 45 -23.23 -15.95 -11.12
CA LEU A 45 -22.19 -16.29 -10.13
C LEU A 45 -22.62 -16.03 -8.69
N PHE A 46 -23.43 -15.00 -8.45
CA PHE A 46 -23.90 -14.61 -7.13
C PHE A 46 -25.42 -14.44 -7.14
N PRO A 47 -26.17 -15.25 -6.37
CA PRO A 47 -27.63 -15.11 -6.26
C PRO A 47 -28.03 -13.69 -5.84
N GLY A 48 -29.07 -13.15 -6.47
CA GLY A 48 -29.56 -11.80 -6.18
C GLY A 48 -28.76 -10.66 -6.81
N THR A 49 -27.82 -10.94 -7.72
CA THR A 49 -27.16 -9.92 -8.55
C THR A 49 -28.18 -9.23 -9.46
N VAL A 50 -28.33 -7.92 -9.32
CA VAL A 50 -29.22 -7.06 -10.12
C VAL A 50 -28.45 -6.11 -11.04
N CYS A 51 -27.20 -5.79 -10.70
CA CYS A 51 -26.35 -4.91 -11.50
C CYS A 51 -24.91 -5.44 -11.59
N LEU A 52 -24.29 -5.26 -12.75
CA LEU A 52 -22.86 -5.49 -12.98
C LEU A 52 -22.26 -4.28 -13.70
N SER A 53 -21.09 -3.84 -13.27
CA SER A 53 -20.27 -2.89 -14.04
C SER A 53 -18.78 -3.13 -13.81
N VAL A 54 -17.94 -2.65 -14.74
CA VAL A 54 -16.48 -2.67 -14.59
C VAL A 54 -15.98 -1.25 -14.35
N ASN A 55 -15.17 -1.06 -13.31
CA ASN A 55 -14.58 0.23 -12.97
C ASN A 55 -13.09 0.04 -12.64
N GLY A 56 -12.21 0.34 -13.59
CA GLY A 56 -10.79 -0.01 -13.48
C GLY A 56 -10.60 -1.53 -13.34
N PRO A 57 -9.92 -2.03 -12.29
CA PRO A 57 -9.72 -3.45 -12.01
C PRO A 57 -10.88 -4.04 -11.20
N PHE A 58 -11.91 -3.26 -10.87
CA PHE A 58 -13.04 -3.74 -10.08
C PHE A 58 -14.17 -4.24 -10.99
N LEU A 59 -14.71 -5.41 -10.65
CA LEU A 59 -16.04 -5.86 -11.06
C LEU A 59 -17.02 -5.46 -9.95
N CYS A 60 -17.79 -4.41 -10.18
CA CYS A 60 -18.82 -3.95 -9.26
C CYS A 60 -20.07 -4.84 -9.42
N ILE A 61 -20.55 -5.40 -8.32
CA ILE A 61 -21.64 -6.38 -8.25
C ILE A 61 -22.71 -5.83 -7.31
N GLY A 62 -23.77 -5.29 -7.90
CA GLY A 62 -24.93 -4.81 -7.16
C GLY A 62 -25.87 -5.96 -6.83
N VAL A 63 -26.17 -6.16 -5.55
CA VAL A 63 -27.11 -7.19 -5.07
C VAL A 63 -28.35 -6.57 -4.43
N GLN A 64 -29.49 -7.26 -4.51
CA GLN A 64 -30.79 -6.66 -4.21
C GLN A 64 -31.04 -6.38 -2.72
N GLU A 65 -30.77 -7.37 -1.85
CA GLU A 65 -31.19 -7.33 -0.43
C GLU A 65 -30.00 -7.42 0.56
N ALA A 66 -29.09 -8.37 0.34
CA ALA A 66 -27.99 -8.62 1.26
C ALA A 66 -26.71 -9.01 0.51
N LEU A 67 -25.57 -8.52 1.01
CA LEU A 67 -24.25 -8.92 0.53
C LEU A 67 -24.05 -10.43 0.72
N PRO A 68 -23.38 -11.14 -0.22
CA PRO A 68 -23.06 -12.55 -0.03
C PRO A 68 -22.18 -12.75 1.22
N PRO A 69 -22.27 -13.89 1.91
CA PRO A 69 -21.45 -14.13 3.09
C PRO A 69 -19.95 -14.14 2.75
N LYS A 70 -19.14 -13.44 3.56
CA LYS A 70 -17.68 -13.52 3.49
C LYS A 70 -17.21 -14.94 3.87
N PRO A 71 -16.06 -15.44 3.35
CA PRO A 71 -15.07 -14.72 2.54
C PRO A 71 -15.43 -14.69 1.06
N TRP A 72 -15.40 -13.49 0.48
CA TRP A 72 -15.51 -13.27 -0.96
C TRP A 72 -14.26 -13.78 -1.71
N PRO A 73 -14.36 -14.10 -3.01
CA PRO A 73 -13.19 -14.37 -3.84
C PRO A 73 -12.31 -13.11 -3.98
N LYS A 74 -11.00 -13.28 -4.17
CA LYS A 74 -10.10 -12.14 -4.46
C LYS A 74 -10.31 -11.56 -5.84
N THR A 75 -10.56 -12.44 -6.82
CA THR A 75 -10.91 -12.03 -8.18
C THR A 75 -12.01 -12.88 -8.77
N VAL A 76 -12.81 -12.27 -9.64
CA VAL A 76 -13.86 -12.88 -10.46
C VAL A 76 -13.55 -12.52 -11.91
N ALA A 77 -13.32 -13.52 -12.77
CA ALA A 77 -12.85 -13.31 -14.15
C ALA A 77 -11.63 -12.36 -14.25
N GLY A 78 -10.75 -12.42 -13.24
CA GLY A 78 -9.52 -11.62 -13.11
C GLY A 78 -9.65 -10.22 -12.51
N LEU A 79 -10.87 -9.73 -12.24
CA LEU A 79 -11.13 -8.42 -11.62
C LEU A 79 -11.46 -8.55 -10.13
N ILE A 80 -11.16 -7.53 -9.34
CA ILE A 80 -11.47 -7.44 -7.90
C ILE A 80 -12.99 -7.29 -7.72
N PRO A 81 -13.70 -8.16 -7.00
CA PRO A 81 -15.13 -7.98 -6.79
C PRO A 81 -15.39 -6.86 -5.78
N TRP A 82 -16.28 -5.93 -6.12
CA TRP A 82 -16.81 -4.89 -5.24
C TRP A 82 -18.31 -5.09 -5.08
N PHE A 83 -18.75 -5.65 -3.96
CA PHE A 83 -20.17 -5.89 -3.67
C PHE A 83 -20.80 -4.67 -3.00
N TYR A 84 -22.01 -4.31 -3.43
CA TYR A 84 -22.82 -3.26 -2.81
C TYR A 84 -24.31 -3.63 -2.86
N CYS A 85 -25.11 -3.12 -1.91
CA CYS A 85 -26.56 -3.30 -1.93
C CYS A 85 -27.22 -2.20 -2.76
N ASP A 86 -28.04 -2.58 -3.74
CA ASP A 86 -28.72 -1.66 -4.67
C ASP A 86 -29.91 -0.92 -4.01
N SER A 87 -30.34 -1.39 -2.83
CA SER A 87 -31.48 -0.86 -2.06
C SER A 87 -31.13 0.23 -1.03
N GLN A 88 -29.86 0.61 -0.89
CA GLN A 88 -29.44 1.71 0.00
C GLN A 88 -29.24 3.02 -0.77
N GLU A 89 -29.42 4.15 -0.08
CA GLU A 89 -29.00 5.49 -0.56
C GLU A 89 -27.47 5.64 -0.71
N ASP A 90 -26.72 4.56 -0.48
CA ASP A 90 -25.26 4.42 -0.62
C ASP A 90 -24.80 4.40 -2.09
N ALA A 91 -25.40 5.23 -2.95
CA ALA A 91 -24.86 5.60 -4.26
C ALA A 91 -23.46 6.26 -4.18
N ASN A 92 -22.97 6.54 -2.96
CA ASN A 92 -21.59 6.95 -2.67
C ASN A 92 -20.60 5.77 -2.58
N SER A 93 -21.06 4.51 -2.53
CA SER A 93 -20.21 3.30 -2.49
C SER A 93 -19.58 2.95 -3.85
N LEU A 94 -19.00 3.95 -4.50
CA LEU A 94 -18.22 3.78 -5.72
C LEU A 94 -16.88 3.13 -5.35
N ALA A 95 -16.53 2.03 -6.03
CA ALA A 95 -15.27 1.32 -5.81
C ALA A 95 -14.00 2.19 -5.98
N ILE A 96 -14.13 3.34 -6.65
CA ILE A 96 -13.07 4.31 -6.93
C ILE A 96 -13.55 5.70 -6.49
N PRO A 97 -12.74 6.48 -5.75
CA PRO A 97 -13.09 7.83 -5.36
C PRO A 97 -13.01 8.80 -6.55
N PHE A 98 -14.16 9.13 -7.14
CA PHE A 98 -14.24 10.05 -8.28
C PHE A 98 -13.96 11.52 -7.91
N GLY A 99 -14.14 11.91 -6.65
CA GLY A 99 -13.93 13.28 -6.19
C GLY A 99 -14.73 14.34 -6.95
N ILE A 100 -14.31 15.60 -6.84
CA ILE A 100 -14.95 16.74 -7.50
C ILE A 100 -14.22 17.14 -8.79
N ALA A 101 -14.94 17.76 -9.72
CA ALA A 101 -14.38 18.29 -10.97
C ALA A 101 -13.77 19.70 -10.77
N ALA A 102 -12.74 20.03 -11.56
CA ALA A 102 -12.40 21.44 -11.81
C ALA A 102 -13.61 22.18 -12.42
N LYS A 103 -13.76 23.46 -12.08
CA LYS A 103 -14.73 24.37 -12.73
C LYS A 103 -14.10 25.12 -13.92
N SER A 104 -12.90 24.72 -14.33
CA SER A 104 -12.13 25.32 -15.44
C SER A 104 -12.16 24.44 -16.70
N LYS A 105 -11.59 24.94 -17.81
CA LYS A 105 -11.23 24.14 -18.99
C LYS A 105 -9.70 24.02 -19.18
N ARG A 106 -8.89 24.46 -18.21
CA ARG A 106 -7.42 24.49 -18.33
C ARG A 106 -6.87 23.06 -18.47
N ARG A 107 -5.82 22.92 -19.28
CA ARG A 107 -5.13 21.65 -19.54
C ARG A 107 -3.63 21.87 -19.35
N ILE A 108 -2.95 20.91 -18.74
CA ILE A 108 -1.50 20.92 -18.52
C ILE A 108 -0.85 19.67 -19.09
N GLY A 109 0.47 19.70 -19.31
CA GLY A 109 1.22 18.53 -19.81
C GLY A 109 0.70 17.99 -21.15
N GLY A 110 0.31 18.86 -22.09
CA GLY A 110 -0.41 18.44 -23.31
C GLY A 110 0.36 17.54 -24.28
N GLY A 111 1.70 17.45 -24.13
CA GLY A 111 2.55 16.52 -24.86
C GLY A 111 2.63 15.11 -24.27
N LEU A 112 2.12 14.91 -23.05
CA LEU A 112 2.17 13.64 -22.32
C LEU A 112 0.91 12.80 -22.60
N ASP A 113 1.03 11.48 -22.43
CA ASP A 113 -0.09 10.54 -22.42
C ASP A 113 -0.26 9.81 -21.08
N GLY A 114 -1.38 10.08 -20.41
CA GLY A 114 -1.77 9.47 -19.14
C GLY A 114 -2.74 8.30 -19.28
N HIS A 115 -3.09 7.90 -20.50
CA HIS A 115 -3.78 6.64 -20.70
C HIS A 115 -2.83 5.50 -20.30
N ALA A 116 -3.33 4.64 -19.40
CA ALA A 116 -2.72 3.36 -19.11
C ALA A 116 -2.95 2.41 -20.29
N THR A 117 -2.00 1.50 -20.50
CA THR A 117 -2.29 0.27 -21.24
C THR A 117 -3.03 -0.71 -20.33
N TRP A 118 -3.62 -1.76 -20.89
CA TRP A 118 -4.24 -2.82 -20.07
C TRP A 118 -3.19 -3.70 -19.34
N GLU A 119 -1.90 -3.45 -19.60
CA GLU A 119 -0.76 -4.20 -19.09
C GLU A 119 -0.06 -3.51 -17.91
N GLY A 120 -0.36 -2.23 -17.61
CA GLY A 120 0.32 -1.47 -16.56
C GLY A 120 -0.30 -0.10 -16.29
N ASP A 121 0.48 0.79 -15.67
CA ASP A 121 0.04 2.15 -15.33
C ASP A 121 0.14 3.15 -16.52
N ALA A 122 -0.13 4.44 -16.27
CA ALA A 122 -0.02 5.52 -17.26
C ALA A 122 1.36 5.58 -17.95
N THR A 123 1.34 5.67 -19.28
CA THR A 123 2.54 5.69 -20.13
C THR A 123 3.59 6.73 -19.69
N ASP A 124 3.16 7.96 -19.41
CA ASP A 124 4.03 9.06 -18.95
C ASP A 124 3.84 9.42 -17.47
N TRP A 125 3.61 8.45 -16.58
CA TRP A 125 3.27 8.71 -15.16
C TRP A 125 4.18 9.74 -14.45
N GLU A 126 5.50 9.58 -14.57
CA GLU A 126 6.48 10.52 -13.99
C GLU A 126 6.35 11.94 -14.55
N GLY A 127 6.15 12.06 -15.87
CA GLY A 127 5.91 13.35 -16.53
C GLY A 127 4.61 14.00 -16.07
N ILE A 128 3.57 13.20 -15.83
CA ILE A 128 2.25 13.65 -15.34
C ILE A 128 2.38 14.17 -13.92
N CYS A 129 3.05 13.44 -13.02
CA CYS A 129 3.36 13.91 -11.68
C CYS A 129 4.15 15.22 -11.72
N GLY A 130 5.22 15.30 -12.52
CA GLY A 130 6.02 16.51 -12.67
C GLY A 130 5.21 17.70 -13.20
N ALA A 131 4.31 17.48 -14.16
CA ALA A 131 3.42 18.51 -14.69
C ALA A 131 2.43 19.04 -13.63
N VAL A 132 1.82 18.15 -12.85
CA VAL A 132 0.92 18.54 -11.73
C VAL A 132 1.70 19.28 -10.65
N GLN A 133 2.83 18.73 -10.18
CA GLN A 133 3.66 19.35 -9.14
C GLN A 133 4.13 20.76 -9.53
N LYS A 134 4.54 20.95 -10.78
CA LYS A 134 4.93 22.27 -11.31
C LYS A 134 3.75 23.24 -11.31
N ASP A 135 2.64 22.87 -11.94
CA ASP A 135 1.45 23.72 -12.08
C ASP A 135 0.91 24.16 -10.71
N PHE A 136 0.80 23.23 -9.75
CA PHE A 136 0.29 23.52 -8.41
C PHE A 136 1.25 24.40 -7.58
N ARG A 137 2.56 24.21 -7.72
CA ARG A 137 3.58 25.09 -7.11
C ARG A 137 3.52 26.51 -7.68
N GLU A 138 3.38 26.66 -9.00
CA GLU A 138 3.26 27.97 -9.67
C GLU A 138 1.99 28.74 -9.27
N GLN A 139 0.94 28.04 -8.84
CA GLN A 139 -0.30 28.63 -8.30
C GLN A 139 -0.31 28.81 -6.78
N SER A 140 0.75 28.39 -6.07
CA SER A 140 0.79 28.33 -4.60
C SER A 140 -0.35 27.52 -3.97
N VAL A 141 -0.80 26.45 -4.64
CA VAL A 141 -1.82 25.52 -4.11
C VAL A 141 -1.14 24.28 -3.54
N ALA A 142 -1.27 24.07 -2.24
CA ALA A 142 -0.70 22.90 -1.57
C ALA A 142 -1.49 21.62 -1.90
N ILE A 143 -0.76 20.59 -2.33
CA ILE A 143 -1.26 19.25 -2.62
C ILE A 143 -0.47 18.21 -1.82
N THR A 144 -1.14 17.15 -1.38
CA THR A 144 -0.56 16.11 -0.53
C THR A 144 -0.32 14.81 -1.27
N GLU A 145 -1.10 14.49 -2.31
CA GLU A 145 -0.97 13.25 -3.07
C GLU A 145 -1.53 13.39 -4.49
N ILE A 146 -0.97 12.63 -5.43
CA ILE A 146 -1.43 12.48 -6.81
C ILE A 146 -1.65 10.99 -7.02
N ILE A 147 -2.89 10.54 -7.19
CA ILE A 147 -3.28 9.14 -7.30
C ILE A 147 -3.72 8.87 -8.74
N TYR A 148 -3.20 7.82 -9.37
CA TYR A 148 -3.67 7.37 -10.68
C TYR A 148 -4.96 6.56 -10.52
N LEU A 149 -6.00 6.82 -11.31
CA LEU A 149 -7.28 6.09 -11.22
C LEU A 149 -7.82 5.80 -12.64
N TRP A 150 -7.02 5.11 -13.45
CA TRP A 150 -7.36 4.55 -14.77
C TRP A 150 -8.24 5.43 -15.67
N GLY A 151 -7.61 6.42 -16.30
CA GLY A 151 -8.28 7.39 -17.19
C GLY A 151 -8.50 8.77 -16.56
N PHE A 152 -8.22 8.91 -15.27
CA PHE A 152 -8.04 10.20 -14.60
C PHE A 152 -6.98 10.13 -13.49
N VAL A 153 -6.56 11.30 -13.01
CA VAL A 153 -5.82 11.44 -11.73
C VAL A 153 -6.71 12.09 -10.68
N ALA A 154 -6.67 11.57 -9.45
CA ALA A 154 -7.15 12.30 -8.28
C ALA A 154 -5.98 13.07 -7.67
N ILE A 155 -6.14 14.38 -7.56
CA ILE A 155 -5.17 15.29 -6.95
C ILE A 155 -5.72 15.68 -5.57
N VAL A 156 -5.02 15.32 -4.52
CA VAL A 156 -5.44 15.56 -3.14
C VAL A 156 -4.99 16.94 -2.70
N LEU A 157 -5.96 17.82 -2.46
CA LEU A 157 -5.77 19.19 -2.00
C LEU A 157 -5.60 19.19 -0.47
N LEU A 158 -4.63 19.96 0.03
CA LEU A 158 -4.41 20.08 1.48
C LEU A 158 -5.59 20.80 2.17
N ASN A 159 -6.18 21.80 1.52
CA ASN A 159 -7.21 22.67 2.10
C ASN A 159 -8.48 22.71 1.22
N ARG A 160 -9.63 23.01 1.84
CA ARG A 160 -10.94 23.15 1.18
C ARG A 160 -11.20 24.53 0.54
N ASP A 161 -10.41 25.54 0.88
CA ASP A 161 -10.56 26.93 0.41
C ASP A 161 -9.92 27.20 -0.97
N VAL A 162 -9.63 26.14 -1.73
CA VAL A 162 -8.99 26.22 -3.05
C VAL A 162 -9.99 26.58 -4.13
N ASP A 163 -9.65 27.59 -4.94
CA ASP A 163 -10.44 28.05 -6.07
C ASP A 163 -10.42 27.06 -7.25
N LEU A 164 -11.42 26.18 -7.29
CA LEU A 164 -11.63 25.17 -8.32
C LEU A 164 -11.79 25.74 -9.75
N THR A 165 -12.00 27.06 -9.92
CA THR A 165 -12.04 27.68 -11.26
C THR A 165 -10.65 27.86 -11.86
N LYS A 166 -9.60 27.81 -11.02
CA LYS A 166 -8.19 27.89 -11.45
C LYS A 166 -7.60 26.51 -11.73
N LEU A 167 -8.04 25.45 -11.05
CA LEU A 167 -7.41 24.13 -11.16
C LEU A 167 -7.53 23.49 -12.56
N PRO A 168 -6.58 22.65 -13.01
CA PRO A 168 -6.54 22.12 -14.38
C PRO A 168 -7.52 20.96 -14.57
N TYR A 169 -8.51 21.09 -15.47
CA TYR A 169 -9.46 20.01 -15.78
C TYR A 169 -8.83 18.75 -16.42
N ARG A 170 -7.65 18.87 -17.04
CA ARG A 170 -6.88 17.73 -17.58
C ARG A 170 -5.37 17.88 -17.40
N VAL A 171 -4.69 16.75 -17.23
CA VAL A 171 -3.23 16.58 -17.40
C VAL A 171 -3.00 15.40 -18.33
N GLY A 172 -2.01 15.47 -19.24
CA GLY A 172 -1.59 14.32 -20.05
C GLY A 172 -2.75 13.60 -20.75
N ARG A 173 -3.65 14.34 -21.41
CA ARG A 173 -4.88 13.88 -22.10
C ARG A 173 -6.00 13.34 -21.20
N ILE A 174 -5.70 12.80 -20.02
CA ILE A 174 -6.65 12.27 -19.03
C ILE A 174 -7.31 13.35 -18.17
N GLY A 175 -8.38 12.97 -17.45
CA GLY A 175 -9.10 13.87 -16.55
C GLY A 175 -8.35 14.18 -15.25
N CYS A 176 -8.64 15.34 -14.66
CA CYS A 176 -8.30 15.63 -13.27
C CYS A 176 -9.56 15.61 -12.39
N ARG A 177 -9.41 15.03 -11.20
CA ARG A 177 -10.39 15.07 -10.11
C ARG A 177 -9.70 15.55 -8.84
N TYR A 178 -10.48 16.05 -7.88
CA TYR A 178 -9.96 16.55 -6.61
C TYR A 178 -10.62 15.83 -5.44
N LEU A 179 -9.77 15.49 -4.47
CA LEU A 179 -10.15 15.03 -3.15
C LEU A 179 -9.53 15.99 -2.14
N PHE A 180 -10.08 16.04 -0.93
CA PHE A 180 -9.47 16.80 0.16
C PHE A 180 -8.75 15.86 1.14
N GLU A 181 -7.70 16.37 1.79
CA GLU A 181 -6.88 15.63 2.75
C GLU A 181 -7.71 14.96 3.87
N ASP A 182 -8.78 15.63 4.31
CA ASP A 182 -9.71 15.16 5.35
C ASP A 182 -10.69 14.06 4.87
N GLU A 183 -10.82 13.84 3.57
CA GLU A 183 -11.68 12.79 2.97
C GLU A 183 -10.98 11.44 2.86
N LEU A 184 -9.64 11.43 2.96
CA LEU A 184 -8.82 10.22 2.81
C LEU A 184 -8.80 9.31 4.06
N GLY A 185 -9.43 9.71 5.16
CA GLY A 185 -9.47 8.92 6.40
C GLY A 185 -8.09 8.61 7.00
N ARG A 186 -7.08 9.43 6.71
CA ARG A 186 -5.69 9.27 7.20
C ARG A 186 -5.65 9.32 8.72
N SER A 187 -5.06 8.30 9.33
CA SER A 187 -4.75 8.29 10.76
C SER A 187 -3.90 9.51 11.15
N ALA A 188 -4.25 10.16 12.27
CA ALA A 188 -3.49 11.29 12.79
C ALA A 188 -2.02 10.90 13.03
N PRO A 189 -1.03 11.77 12.73
CA PRO A 189 0.38 11.43 12.90
C PRO A 189 0.71 10.98 14.34
N PRO A 190 1.46 9.87 14.53
CA PRO A 190 2.03 9.00 13.50
C PRO A 190 1.00 8.01 12.89
N PRO A 191 0.91 7.89 11.55
CA PRO A 191 -0.18 7.20 10.83
C PRO A 191 -0.39 5.70 11.12
N ALA A 192 0.46 5.04 11.91
CA ALA A 192 0.06 3.80 12.58
C ALA A 192 0.51 3.80 14.04
N ARG A 193 -0.47 3.90 14.93
CA ARG A 193 -0.38 3.44 16.31
C ARG A 193 -1.31 2.25 16.44
N ARG A 194 -0.85 1.16 17.07
CA ARG A 194 -1.76 0.18 17.66
C ARG A 194 -2.54 0.93 18.76
N MET A 195 -3.87 0.98 18.69
CA MET A 195 -4.67 1.78 19.64
C MET A 195 -4.69 1.15 21.05
N THR A 196 -4.50 -0.17 21.09
CA THR A 196 -4.57 -1.02 22.27
C THR A 196 -3.44 -2.05 22.19
N ASP A 197 -2.53 -2.11 23.19
CA ASP A 197 -1.59 -3.23 23.29
C ASP A 197 -2.33 -4.57 23.46
N PRO A 198 -1.67 -5.73 23.22
CA PRO A 198 -2.26 -7.05 23.50
C PRO A 198 -2.84 -7.07 24.91
N ALA A 199 -4.06 -7.59 25.07
CA ALA A 199 -4.62 -7.76 26.40
C ALA A 199 -3.65 -8.59 27.27
N PRO A 200 -3.43 -8.27 28.56
CA PRO A 200 -2.45 -8.99 29.40
C PRO A 200 -2.73 -10.50 29.46
N GLY A 201 -2.07 -11.28 28.60
CA GLY A 201 -2.37 -12.69 28.37
C GLY A 201 -2.17 -13.15 26.92
N GLU A 202 -2.35 -12.28 25.93
CA GLU A 202 -1.90 -12.53 24.55
C GLU A 202 -0.39 -12.80 24.54
N ARG A 203 0.03 -13.86 23.85
CA ARG A 203 1.42 -14.30 23.86
C ARG A 203 2.22 -13.46 22.85
N PRO A 204 3.25 -12.70 23.27
CA PRO A 204 4.23 -12.21 22.31
C PRO A 204 4.87 -13.42 21.59
N ASP A 205 5.25 -13.25 20.32
CA ASP A 205 6.08 -14.25 19.62
C ASP A 205 7.43 -14.36 20.33
N ASN A 206 7.52 -15.28 21.29
CA ASN A 206 8.73 -15.68 22.00
C ASN A 206 9.54 -16.73 21.21
N GLY A 207 9.24 -16.96 19.91
CA GLY A 207 9.98 -17.89 19.07
C GLY A 207 11.46 -17.52 19.00
N ASN A 208 12.35 -18.45 19.35
CA ASN A 208 13.79 -18.21 19.26
C ASN A 208 14.20 -18.21 17.78
N HIS A 209 14.27 -17.01 17.19
CA HIS A 209 14.57 -16.79 15.78
C HIS A 209 16.05 -16.43 15.67
N ALA A 210 16.83 -17.25 14.95
CA ALA A 210 18.26 -16.99 14.71
C ALA A 210 18.53 -15.77 13.80
N THR A 211 17.48 -15.23 13.18
CA THR A 211 17.54 -14.11 12.23
C THR A 211 16.25 -13.31 12.37
N LEU A 212 16.32 -11.98 12.24
CA LEU A 212 15.11 -11.14 12.16
C LEU A 212 14.28 -11.57 10.94
N GLN A 213 12.97 -11.67 11.12
CA GLN A 213 12.01 -12.05 10.08
C GLN A 213 11.12 -10.86 9.74
N PRO A 214 10.60 -10.73 8.50
CA PRO A 214 9.57 -9.76 8.18
C PRO A 214 8.30 -9.90 9.02
N GLY A 215 7.68 -8.78 9.39
CA GLY A 215 6.47 -8.74 10.22
C GLY A 215 6.69 -8.98 11.72
N LEU A 216 7.93 -9.15 12.18
CA LEU A 216 8.25 -9.31 13.61
C LEU A 216 8.06 -7.98 14.34
N ARG A 217 7.35 -7.99 15.49
CA ARG A 217 7.18 -6.81 16.34
C ARG A 217 8.51 -6.39 16.97
N ILE A 218 8.82 -5.11 16.90
CA ILE A 218 9.98 -4.46 17.51
C ILE A 218 9.55 -3.15 18.20
N THR A 219 10.32 -2.69 19.18
CA THR A 219 10.04 -1.46 19.94
C THR A 219 11.26 -0.55 20.03
N SER A 220 11.02 0.74 20.17
CA SER A 220 12.06 1.72 20.50
C SER A 220 12.64 1.51 21.89
N GLY A 221 13.77 2.17 22.15
CA GLY A 221 14.17 2.51 23.51
C GLY A 221 13.17 3.43 24.22
N TYR A 222 13.42 3.65 25.51
CA TYR A 222 12.59 4.50 26.36
C TYR A 222 12.53 5.94 25.84
N ILE A 223 11.36 6.58 25.90
CA ILE A 223 11.14 7.97 25.49
C ILE A 223 11.05 8.85 26.74
N PRO A 224 12.08 9.67 27.06
CA PRO A 224 12.07 10.53 28.23
C PRO A 224 10.94 11.56 28.20
N GLY A 225 10.10 11.58 29.24
CA GLY A 225 9.04 12.58 29.40
C GLY A 225 7.78 12.37 28.53
N GLY A 226 7.70 11.30 27.75
CA GLY A 226 6.49 10.95 26.99
C GLY A 226 5.39 10.31 27.85
N GLN A 227 4.12 10.45 27.43
CA GLN A 227 3.01 9.68 28.03
C GLN A 227 3.10 8.18 27.71
N GLN A 228 3.75 7.82 26.59
CA GLN A 228 4.09 6.43 26.25
C GLN A 228 5.57 6.19 26.54
N GLN A 229 5.88 5.08 27.20
CA GLN A 229 7.25 4.75 27.62
C GLN A 229 8.14 4.33 26.45
N TYR A 230 7.57 3.74 25.41
CA TYR A 230 8.25 3.30 24.17
C TYR A 230 7.23 3.32 23.01
N MET A 231 7.72 3.23 21.78
CA MET A 231 6.92 3.04 20.58
C MET A 231 7.16 1.66 19.97
N SER A 232 6.23 1.15 19.16
CA SER A 232 6.35 -0.18 18.54
C SER A 232 5.95 -0.16 17.07
N THR A 233 6.64 -0.98 16.27
CA THR A 233 6.43 -1.16 14.83
C THR A 233 6.72 -2.62 14.45
N THR A 234 6.54 -3.01 13.19
CA THR A 234 7.10 -4.25 12.65
C THR A 234 8.38 -4.02 11.86
N THR A 235 9.18 -5.08 11.75
CA THR A 235 10.18 -5.23 10.69
C THR A 235 9.52 -5.34 9.32
N GLY A 236 10.10 -4.67 8.32
CA GLY A 236 9.81 -4.85 6.91
C GLY A 236 10.62 -6.01 6.35
N VAL A 237 11.35 -5.80 5.24
CA VAL A 237 12.29 -6.80 4.72
C VAL A 237 13.75 -6.45 5.01
N LEU A 238 14.58 -7.47 4.91
CA LEU A 238 16.03 -7.34 4.83
C LEU A 238 16.36 -6.69 3.47
N VAL A 239 17.23 -5.68 3.49
CA VAL A 239 17.73 -5.00 2.29
C VAL A 239 19.24 -4.92 2.36
N LYS A 240 19.89 -4.82 1.21
CA LYS A 240 21.34 -4.78 1.08
C LYS A 240 21.72 -3.52 0.32
N ASP A 241 22.55 -2.63 0.87
CA ASP A 241 22.90 -1.41 0.15
C ASP A 241 23.92 -1.67 -0.99
N ARG A 242 24.35 -0.60 -1.68
CA ARG A 242 25.41 -0.69 -2.69
C ARG A 242 26.70 -1.24 -2.13
N ASP A 243 26.94 -0.92 -0.87
CA ASP A 243 28.04 -1.42 -0.08
C ASP A 243 27.64 -2.71 0.65
N GLY A 244 26.72 -3.53 0.15
CA GLY A 244 26.51 -4.87 0.67
C GLY A 244 26.14 -5.04 2.16
N ASN A 245 26.01 -3.97 2.94
CA ASN A 245 25.60 -3.98 4.34
C ASN A 245 24.13 -4.43 4.38
N GLU A 246 23.74 -5.29 5.33
CA GLU A 246 22.37 -5.78 5.43
C GLU A 246 21.56 -4.99 6.47
N TYR A 247 20.46 -4.36 6.06
CA TYR A 247 19.59 -3.55 6.92
C TYR A 247 18.25 -4.25 7.06
N MET A 248 17.66 -4.25 8.26
CA MET A 248 16.24 -4.58 8.40
C MET A 248 15.45 -3.28 8.27
N THR A 249 14.50 -3.20 7.35
CA THR A 249 13.65 -2.01 7.22
C THR A 249 12.63 -1.94 8.37
N ALA A 250 12.23 -0.74 8.76
CA ALA A 250 11.14 -0.52 9.72
C ALA A 250 10.46 0.85 9.50
N ALA A 251 9.28 1.05 10.10
CA ALA A 251 8.65 2.36 10.05
C ALA A 251 9.42 3.36 10.93
N ALA A 252 9.89 4.46 10.33
CA ALA A 252 10.64 5.51 11.04
C ALA A 252 9.87 6.10 12.23
N GLN A 253 8.53 6.16 12.13
CA GLN A 253 7.67 6.62 13.23
C GLN A 253 7.73 5.74 14.48
N GLY A 254 8.17 4.48 14.36
CA GLY A 254 8.42 3.59 15.49
C GLY A 254 9.69 3.93 16.25
N PHE A 255 10.56 4.78 15.71
CA PHE A 255 11.87 5.16 16.26
C PHE A 255 12.09 6.69 16.17
N PRO A 256 11.39 7.50 16.98
CA PRO A 256 11.62 8.94 17.04
C PRO A 256 13.04 9.25 17.49
N THR A 257 13.67 10.32 17.00
CA THR A 257 15.06 10.70 17.35
C THR A 257 15.35 10.74 18.86
N ALA A 258 14.34 11.00 19.69
CA ALA A 258 14.43 11.03 21.15
C ALA A 258 14.61 9.66 21.84
N CYS A 259 14.35 8.52 21.17
CA CYS A 259 14.52 7.19 21.76
C CYS A 259 15.92 6.59 21.59
N GLY A 260 16.86 7.33 21.00
CA GLY A 260 18.17 6.81 20.60
C GLY A 260 18.07 5.78 19.47
N HIS A 261 19.03 4.85 19.42
CA HIS A 261 19.18 3.88 18.33
C HIS A 261 19.01 2.42 18.78
N ASN A 262 18.51 2.22 20.00
CA ASN A 262 18.27 0.88 20.51
C ASN A 262 16.90 0.40 20.03
N VAL A 263 16.90 -0.78 19.43
CA VAL A 263 15.71 -1.50 19.00
C VAL A 263 15.60 -2.76 19.86
N TYR A 264 14.40 -3.01 20.37
CA TYR A 264 14.13 -4.14 21.25
C TYR A 264 13.12 -5.07 20.61
N ARG A 265 13.27 -6.36 20.86
CA ARG A 265 12.18 -7.31 20.64
C ARG A 265 11.35 -7.40 21.92
N PRO A 266 10.01 -7.29 21.87
CA PRO A 266 9.17 -7.50 23.04
C PRO A 266 9.19 -8.99 23.42
N VAL A 267 10.00 -9.33 24.42
CA VAL A 267 9.98 -10.63 25.10
C VAL A 267 9.03 -10.53 26.30
N LYS A 268 8.48 -11.65 26.77
CA LYS A 268 7.77 -11.69 28.06
C LYS A 268 8.68 -11.21 29.21
N LEU A 269 8.49 -9.97 29.63
CA LEU A 269 9.02 -9.44 30.89
C LEU A 269 8.26 -10.13 32.04
N LYS A 270 8.98 -10.72 33.01
CA LYS A 270 8.41 -10.83 34.36
C LYS A 270 8.42 -9.43 34.98
N ALA A 271 7.52 -9.18 35.91
CA ALA A 271 7.49 -7.91 36.64
C ALA A 271 8.84 -7.69 37.36
N GLY A 272 9.63 -6.73 36.89
CA GLY A 272 10.94 -6.35 37.46
C GLY A 272 12.19 -6.79 36.69
N GLU A 273 12.08 -7.45 35.54
CA GLU A 273 13.22 -7.76 34.66
C GLU A 273 13.34 -6.72 33.53
N GLU A 274 14.56 -6.35 33.11
CA GLU A 274 14.84 -5.43 31.99
C GLU A 274 14.81 -6.12 30.61
N PHE A 275 14.77 -5.34 29.53
CA PHE A 275 14.75 -5.86 28.15
C PHE A 275 16.08 -6.54 27.75
N ASP A 276 16.22 -7.84 28.03
CA ASP A 276 17.44 -8.62 27.75
C ASP A 276 17.59 -9.07 26.28
N ASN A 277 17.33 -8.17 25.33
CA ASN A 277 17.64 -8.31 23.90
C ASN A 277 17.81 -6.91 23.28
N ASN A 278 18.91 -6.23 23.63
CA ASN A 278 19.35 -5.03 22.92
C ASN A 278 19.76 -5.41 21.48
N ILE A 279 19.11 -4.82 20.49
CA ILE A 279 19.67 -4.72 19.13
C ILE A 279 20.06 -3.26 18.94
N THR A 280 21.35 -2.97 19.06
CA THR A 280 21.93 -1.63 18.86
C THR A 280 22.12 -1.37 17.37
N PHE A 281 21.73 -0.17 16.94
CA PHE A 281 21.92 0.33 15.58
C PHE A 281 22.70 1.66 15.63
N GLU A 282 23.39 2.06 14.55
CA GLU A 282 24.05 3.37 14.46
C GLU A 282 23.37 4.25 13.40
N LYS A 283 23.40 5.58 13.60
CA LYS A 283 22.70 6.54 12.75
C LYS A 283 23.52 6.89 11.50
N ASN A 284 22.84 7.06 10.37
CA ASN A 284 23.34 7.89 9.26
C ASN A 284 22.32 9.02 9.01
N GLU A 285 22.77 10.26 8.78
CA GLU A 285 22.00 11.44 9.19
C GLU A 285 20.95 12.00 8.19
N ASP A 286 20.98 11.58 6.92
CA ASP A 286 20.41 12.39 5.82
C ASP A 286 19.26 11.76 4.98
N THR A 287 18.59 10.68 5.43
CA THR A 287 17.53 10.00 4.63
C THR A 287 16.08 10.28 5.06
N PRO A 288 15.26 10.94 4.22
CA PRO A 288 13.84 11.13 4.50
C PRO A 288 12.99 9.88 4.16
N SER A 289 12.07 9.58 5.08
CA SER A 289 10.87 8.74 4.93
C SER A 289 11.03 7.33 4.35
N THR A 290 12.04 6.58 4.82
CA THR A 290 11.97 5.13 5.08
C THR A 290 13.22 4.76 5.86
N ALA A 291 13.09 4.38 7.14
CA ALA A 291 14.25 4.03 7.96
C ALA A 291 14.69 2.59 7.65
N ALA A 292 15.69 2.45 6.80
CA ALA A 292 16.51 1.23 6.78
C ALA A 292 17.35 1.21 8.06
N VAL A 293 17.24 0.14 8.85
CA VAL A 293 17.88 0.05 10.18
C VAL A 293 19.11 -0.87 10.08
N PRO A 294 20.36 -0.39 10.32
CA PRO A 294 21.60 -1.06 9.91
C PRO A 294 22.08 -2.27 10.74
N LEU A 295 22.12 -3.46 10.14
CA LEU A 295 23.20 -4.41 10.47
C LEU A 295 24.40 -4.09 9.55
N GLY A 296 25.62 -4.34 10.03
CA GLY A 296 26.80 -3.63 9.52
C GLY A 296 27.64 -4.30 8.42
N VAL A 297 28.37 -3.43 7.72
CA VAL A 297 29.66 -3.57 6.97
C VAL A 297 29.61 -3.88 5.45
N PHE A 298 30.61 -3.31 4.73
CA PHE A 298 30.61 -2.76 3.35
C PHE A 298 30.97 -3.74 2.16
N LEU A 299 30.67 -3.30 0.91
CA LEU A 299 30.76 -3.89 -0.47
C LEU A 299 29.90 -5.16 -0.77
N THR A 300 29.18 -5.37 -1.90
CA THR A 300 29.00 -4.69 -3.24
C THR A 300 27.60 -5.05 -3.89
N PRO A 301 27.15 -4.48 -5.05
CA PRO A 301 25.78 -4.65 -5.59
C PRO A 301 25.53 -5.84 -6.55
N ALA A 302 24.25 -6.21 -6.75
CA ALA A 302 23.78 -7.21 -7.73
C ALA A 302 22.76 -6.59 -8.73
N GLU A 303 22.79 -7.02 -9.99
CA GLU A 303 22.27 -6.21 -11.13
C GLU A 303 20.79 -6.42 -11.50
N ASP A 304 20.04 -7.33 -10.87
CA ASP A 304 18.78 -7.86 -11.44
C ASP A 304 17.53 -7.77 -10.52
N HIS A 305 17.17 -6.55 -10.12
CA HIS A 305 15.89 -6.27 -9.45
C HIS A 305 14.82 -5.71 -10.40
N GLN A 306 13.72 -6.44 -10.56
CA GLN A 306 12.58 -5.99 -11.35
C GLN A 306 11.84 -4.84 -10.66
N SER A 307 11.59 -3.76 -11.40
CA SER A 307 10.86 -2.60 -10.90
C SER A 307 9.36 -2.88 -10.69
N PRO A 308 8.75 -2.36 -9.61
CA PRO A 308 7.29 -2.26 -9.41
C PRO A 308 6.48 -1.63 -10.56
N SER A 309 7.12 -1.07 -11.59
CA SER A 309 6.47 -0.72 -12.88
C SER A 309 5.82 -1.90 -13.63
N ARG A 310 5.94 -3.13 -13.11
CA ARG A 310 5.30 -4.36 -13.60
C ARG A 310 4.09 -4.83 -12.77
N LEU A 311 3.55 -3.98 -11.88
CA LEU A 311 2.27 -4.25 -11.23
C LEU A 311 1.13 -3.88 -12.19
N ARG A 312 0.16 -4.78 -12.38
CA ARG A 312 -1.11 -4.47 -13.05
C ARG A 312 -2.24 -4.55 -12.02
N GLY A 313 -3.26 -3.71 -12.14
CA GLY A 313 -4.42 -3.75 -11.22
C GLY A 313 -5.01 -5.16 -11.10
N ALA A 314 -5.48 -5.54 -9.91
CA ALA A 314 -5.86 -6.90 -9.49
C ALA A 314 -4.73 -7.94 -9.30
N ASP A 315 -3.44 -7.55 -9.33
CA ASP A 315 -2.37 -8.43 -8.84
C ASP A 315 -2.58 -8.77 -7.36
N SER A 316 -2.54 -10.05 -6.98
CA SER A 316 -2.73 -10.45 -5.58
C SER A 316 -1.55 -10.03 -4.71
N LEU A 317 -1.87 -9.42 -3.57
CA LEU A 317 -0.90 -8.98 -2.57
C LEU A 317 -1.12 -9.70 -1.24
N TRP A 318 -0.02 -9.82 -0.48
CA TRP A 318 0.01 -10.28 0.90
C TRP A 318 0.80 -9.28 1.73
N LEU A 319 0.24 -8.87 2.86
CA LEU A 319 0.92 -8.02 3.82
C LEU A 319 1.48 -8.91 4.94
N ALA A 320 2.79 -8.82 5.17
CA ALA A 320 3.48 -9.54 6.24
C ALA A 320 3.11 -8.95 7.61
N SER A 321 1.98 -9.36 8.18
CA SER A 321 1.59 -9.02 9.55
C SER A 321 2.44 -9.80 10.58
N SER A 322 2.23 -9.52 11.87
CA SER A 322 2.80 -10.37 12.91
C SER A 322 2.25 -11.79 12.84
N ARG A 323 3.08 -12.75 13.27
CA ARG A 323 2.77 -14.18 13.29
C ARG A 323 1.45 -14.52 13.98
N ASP A 324 1.07 -13.70 14.96
CA ASP A 324 -0.15 -13.86 15.77
C ASP A 324 -1.45 -13.59 15.00
N MET A 325 -1.39 -12.90 13.84
CA MET A 325 -2.58 -12.44 13.11
C MET A 325 -2.71 -13.04 11.70
N GLY A 326 -1.63 -13.57 11.13
CA GLY A 326 -1.63 -14.20 9.81
C GLY A 326 -1.69 -13.18 8.65
N PRO A 327 -1.25 -13.57 7.45
CA PRO A 327 -1.05 -12.63 6.34
C PRO A 327 -2.36 -11.96 5.93
N ILE A 328 -2.38 -10.62 5.90
CA ILE A 328 -3.54 -9.89 5.40
C ILE A 328 -3.48 -9.95 3.87
N GLU A 329 -4.58 -10.38 3.28
CA GLU A 329 -4.67 -10.54 1.83
C GLU A 329 -5.27 -9.31 1.17
N GLY A 330 -4.70 -8.87 0.06
CA GLY A 330 -5.22 -7.77 -0.74
C GLY A 330 -5.00 -7.97 -2.24
N SER A 331 -5.31 -6.93 -2.99
CA SER A 331 -5.02 -6.82 -4.42
C SER A 331 -4.46 -5.45 -4.74
N TYR A 332 -3.39 -5.37 -5.55
CA TYR A 332 -2.88 -4.10 -6.06
C TYR A 332 -3.99 -3.39 -6.82
N VAL A 333 -4.20 -2.14 -6.45
CA VAL A 333 -5.06 -1.21 -7.16
C VAL A 333 -4.12 -0.39 -8.04
N THR A 334 -3.44 0.61 -7.49
CA THR A 334 -2.78 1.63 -8.31
C THR A 334 -1.61 2.30 -7.61
N GLN A 335 -0.87 3.10 -8.34
CA GLN A 335 0.21 3.92 -7.81
C GLN A 335 -0.20 5.38 -7.58
N SER A 336 0.61 6.06 -6.79
CA SER A 336 0.46 7.44 -6.40
C SER A 336 1.83 8.07 -6.11
N LYS A 337 1.90 9.39 -6.09
CA LYS A 337 3.00 10.13 -5.46
C LYS A 337 2.48 10.98 -4.32
N ARG A 338 3.10 10.89 -3.15
CA ARG A 338 2.73 11.65 -1.95
C ARG A 338 3.81 12.66 -1.59
N CYS A 339 3.39 13.87 -1.25
CA CYS A 339 4.24 14.85 -0.62
C CYS A 339 4.42 14.49 0.86
N VAL A 340 5.67 14.40 1.32
CA VAL A 340 6.01 14.09 2.72
C VAL A 340 5.89 15.36 3.59
N ASN A 341 6.17 16.52 3.00
CA ASN A 341 6.18 17.84 3.64
C ASN A 341 5.33 18.86 2.84
N PRO A 342 4.01 18.65 2.74
CA PRO A 342 3.13 19.54 1.98
C PRO A 342 3.18 20.97 2.53
N GLY A 343 3.23 21.95 1.62
CA GLY A 343 3.35 23.37 1.97
C GLY A 343 4.77 23.88 2.25
N ALA A 344 5.79 23.00 2.32
CA ALA A 344 7.18 23.43 2.37
C ALA A 344 7.66 24.03 1.04
N THR A 345 8.68 24.92 1.09
CA THR A 345 9.31 25.54 -0.09
C THR A 345 9.92 24.48 -1.01
N GLU A 346 10.60 23.50 -0.44
CA GLU A 346 11.09 22.31 -1.12
C GLU A 346 10.22 21.12 -0.72
N GLN A 347 9.53 20.53 -1.70
CA GLN A 347 8.62 19.43 -1.48
C GLN A 347 9.28 18.11 -1.88
N HIS A 348 9.40 17.19 -0.93
CA HIS A 348 9.84 15.83 -1.17
C HIS A 348 8.64 14.94 -1.51
N TRP A 349 8.77 14.17 -2.59
CA TRP A 349 7.72 13.31 -3.12
C TRP A 349 8.19 11.87 -3.15
N VAL A 350 7.39 10.97 -2.57
CA VAL A 350 7.64 9.53 -2.56
C VAL A 350 6.61 8.79 -3.41
N GLN A 351 7.03 7.80 -4.17
CA GLN A 351 6.14 6.86 -4.83
C GLN A 351 5.46 5.96 -3.80
N SER A 352 4.16 5.76 -3.95
CA SER A 352 3.33 5.00 -3.02
C SER A 352 2.35 4.15 -3.80
N ILE A 353 2.00 2.99 -3.25
CA ILE A 353 1.02 2.07 -3.82
C ILE A 353 -0.25 2.05 -2.97
N TRP A 354 -1.37 1.84 -3.64
CA TRP A 354 -2.67 1.60 -3.06
C TRP A 354 -3.12 0.18 -3.40
N ALA A 355 -3.71 -0.49 -2.43
CA ALA A 355 -4.24 -1.84 -2.55
C ALA A 355 -5.65 -1.91 -1.95
N TYR A 356 -6.48 -2.81 -2.47
CA TYR A 356 -7.79 -3.10 -1.89
C TYR A 356 -7.73 -4.37 -1.06
N VAL A 357 -8.37 -4.34 0.10
CA VAL A 357 -8.29 -5.38 1.14
C VAL A 357 -9.67 -5.77 1.70
N GLY A 358 -10.77 -5.15 1.22
CA GLY A 358 -12.14 -5.57 1.55
C GLY A 358 -12.62 -5.22 2.96
N GLY A 359 -11.97 -4.23 3.58
CA GLY A 359 -12.12 -3.87 4.99
C GLY A 359 -11.06 -4.56 5.85
N VAL A 360 -10.20 -3.78 6.50
CA VAL A 360 -9.24 -4.29 7.49
C VAL A 360 -9.68 -3.84 8.88
N ASP A 361 -9.57 -4.74 9.84
CA ASP A 361 -9.63 -4.35 11.24
C ASP A 361 -8.38 -3.52 11.58
N GLN A 362 -8.58 -2.20 11.75
CA GLN A 362 -7.48 -1.24 11.87
C GLN A 362 -6.58 -1.51 13.08
N GLU A 363 -7.14 -2.05 14.16
CA GLU A 363 -6.42 -2.39 15.39
C GLU A 363 -5.30 -3.43 15.13
N ASN A 364 -5.42 -4.15 14.03
CA ASN A 364 -4.62 -5.31 13.65
C ASN A 364 -3.71 -5.06 12.43
N THR A 365 -3.18 -3.84 12.26
CA THR A 365 -2.17 -3.54 11.23
C THR A 365 -0.93 -2.81 11.77
N TYR A 366 0.25 -3.14 11.21
CA TYR A 366 1.53 -2.54 11.60
C TYR A 366 2.22 -1.88 10.41
N CYS A 367 2.53 -0.59 10.54
CA CYS A 367 3.35 0.14 9.57
C CYS A 367 4.75 -0.45 9.46
N GLY A 368 5.33 -0.40 8.27
CA GLY A 368 6.63 -0.98 7.93
C GLY A 368 6.56 -2.43 7.43
N SER A 369 5.47 -3.15 7.69
CA SER A 369 5.26 -4.51 7.18
C SER A 369 5.34 -4.58 5.65
N ALA A 370 6.05 -5.59 5.15
CA ALA A 370 6.24 -5.80 3.72
C ALA A 370 4.92 -6.12 3.00
N MET A 371 4.69 -5.44 1.87
CA MET A 371 3.65 -5.77 0.89
C MET A 371 4.30 -6.60 -0.22
N MET A 372 3.79 -7.81 -0.42
CA MET A 372 4.44 -8.84 -1.24
C MET A 372 3.51 -9.34 -2.35
N ARG A 373 4.08 -9.76 -3.49
CA ARG A 373 3.38 -10.38 -4.63
C ARG A 373 4.10 -11.68 -5.03
N ALA A 374 3.39 -12.76 -5.29
CA ALA A 374 3.97 -13.97 -5.86
C ALA A 374 4.44 -13.74 -7.31
N ARG A 375 5.60 -14.28 -7.69
CA ARG A 375 6.08 -14.19 -9.09
C ARG A 375 5.23 -15.09 -10.02
N PRO A 376 4.87 -14.61 -11.23
CA PRO A 376 4.15 -15.43 -12.20
C PRO A 376 5.00 -16.56 -12.82
N ASP A 377 6.34 -16.48 -12.77
CA ASP A 377 7.23 -17.20 -13.69
C ASP A 377 7.90 -18.48 -13.13
N ASN A 378 7.19 -19.24 -12.28
CA ASN A 378 7.64 -20.47 -11.56
C ASN A 378 8.51 -20.26 -10.31
N ASP A 379 7.88 -19.91 -9.19
CA ASP A 379 7.84 -20.74 -7.97
C ASP A 379 6.87 -20.04 -7.01
N ALA A 380 5.85 -20.75 -6.51
CA ALA A 380 4.82 -20.15 -5.63
C ALA A 380 5.39 -19.66 -4.28
N ASP A 381 6.63 -20.04 -3.97
CA ASP A 381 7.37 -19.71 -2.76
C ASP A 381 8.29 -18.48 -2.92
N VAL A 382 8.35 -17.85 -4.11
CA VAL A 382 9.15 -16.64 -4.35
C VAL A 382 8.25 -15.40 -4.43
N LEU A 383 8.46 -14.47 -3.48
CA LEU A 383 7.67 -13.26 -3.30
C LEU A 383 8.48 -12.00 -3.65
N ASP A 384 7.97 -11.16 -4.56
CA ASP A 384 8.47 -9.81 -4.79
C ASP A 384 7.95 -8.86 -3.70
N VAL A 385 8.84 -8.08 -3.08
CA VAL A 385 8.45 -6.97 -2.20
C VAL A 385 8.13 -5.74 -3.05
N VAL A 386 6.86 -5.38 -3.10
CA VAL A 386 6.34 -4.29 -3.93
C VAL A 386 6.20 -2.97 -3.18
N GLY A 387 6.18 -3.02 -1.85
CA GLY A 387 6.10 -1.84 -0.99
C GLY A 387 6.06 -2.19 0.49
N PHE A 388 5.83 -1.17 1.31
CA PHE A 388 5.79 -1.25 2.77
C PHE A 388 4.51 -0.59 3.26
N PHE A 389 3.65 -1.34 3.95
CA PHE A 389 2.38 -0.83 4.45
C PHE A 389 2.58 0.36 5.39
N GLU A 390 1.75 1.38 5.25
CA GLU A 390 1.75 2.56 6.11
C GLU A 390 0.51 2.64 6.97
N TYR A 391 -0.67 2.61 6.34
CA TYR A 391 -1.98 2.72 6.98
C TYR A 391 -3.08 2.15 6.08
N ALA A 392 -4.21 1.79 6.71
CA ALA A 392 -5.51 1.68 6.07
C ALA A 392 -6.37 2.87 6.56
N PRO A 393 -7.15 3.55 5.70
CA PRO A 393 -8.07 4.60 6.14
C PRO A 393 -9.05 4.12 7.21
N ALA A 394 -9.44 5.02 8.13
CA ALA A 394 -10.44 4.73 9.17
C ALA A 394 -11.90 4.84 8.68
N GLY A 395 -12.07 5.13 7.40
CA GLY A 395 -13.34 5.45 6.74
C GLY A 395 -13.10 6.50 5.65
N GLY A 396 -14.17 7.13 5.18
CA GLY A 396 -14.12 8.09 4.08
C GLY A 396 -14.06 7.40 2.71
N VAL A 397 -13.59 8.12 1.70
CA VAL A 397 -13.75 7.72 0.28
C VAL A 397 -12.82 6.58 -0.18
N LEU A 398 -11.96 6.10 0.72
CA LEU A 398 -10.99 5.01 0.52
C LEU A 398 -11.17 3.91 1.57
N ASP A 399 -12.37 3.75 2.12
CA ASP A 399 -12.65 2.64 3.05
C ASP A 399 -12.41 1.26 2.39
N GLY A 400 -11.86 0.34 3.16
CA GLY A 400 -11.41 -0.98 2.69
C GLY A 400 -10.18 -0.98 1.77
N TRP A 401 -9.52 0.16 1.57
CA TRP A 401 -8.21 0.26 0.92
C TRP A 401 -7.08 0.25 1.96
N CYS A 402 -5.84 0.06 1.49
CA CYS A 402 -4.64 0.36 2.26
C CYS A 402 -3.55 0.96 1.37
N ARG A 403 -2.62 1.66 2.02
CA ARG A 403 -1.52 2.36 1.36
C ARG A 403 -0.18 1.84 1.84
N GLY A 404 0.81 1.84 0.96
CA GLY A 404 2.20 1.67 1.32
C GLY A 404 3.15 2.57 0.52
N THR A 405 4.35 2.79 1.04
CA THR A 405 5.47 3.34 0.27
C THR A 405 5.94 2.27 -0.73
N SER A 406 6.18 2.66 -1.99
CA SER A 406 6.65 1.74 -3.03
C SER A 406 8.08 1.28 -2.74
N SER A 407 8.41 0.01 -3.01
CA SER A 407 9.77 -0.49 -2.83
C SER A 407 10.78 0.13 -3.82
N VAL A 408 10.30 0.78 -4.90
CA VAL A 408 11.10 1.66 -5.79
C VAL A 408 11.88 2.71 -5.00
N GLU A 409 11.32 3.24 -3.90
CA GLU A 409 11.98 4.28 -3.12
C GLU A 409 13.32 3.80 -2.52
N LEU A 410 13.40 2.52 -2.13
CA LEU A 410 14.66 1.92 -1.67
C LEU A 410 15.57 1.56 -2.84
N VAL A 411 15.03 0.99 -3.92
CA VAL A 411 15.81 0.61 -5.11
C VAL A 411 16.47 1.83 -5.75
N ASN A 412 15.76 2.95 -5.91
CA ASN A 412 16.30 4.20 -6.44
C ASN A 412 17.37 4.83 -5.54
N ARG A 413 17.28 4.62 -4.22
CA ARG A 413 18.34 5.00 -3.25
C ARG A 413 19.56 4.06 -3.30
N GLY A 414 19.49 2.96 -4.05
CA GLY A 414 20.58 2.00 -4.24
C GLY A 414 20.52 0.74 -3.39
N PHE A 415 19.38 0.44 -2.77
CA PHE A 415 19.18 -0.78 -2.00
C PHE A 415 18.63 -1.94 -2.85
N THR A 416 19.21 -3.11 -2.63
CA THR A 416 18.85 -4.44 -3.12
C THR A 416 17.87 -5.06 -2.12
N LEU A 417 16.76 -5.65 -2.56
CA LEU A 417 15.76 -6.25 -1.65
C LEU A 417 16.06 -7.74 -1.46
N LEU A 418 16.38 -8.17 -0.23
CA LEU A 418 16.63 -9.58 0.07
C LEU A 418 15.31 -10.25 0.46
N THR A 419 14.72 -10.93 -0.52
CA THR A 419 13.41 -11.61 -0.44
C THR A 419 13.54 -13.07 -0.11
#